data_AF-A0A1G1E611-F1
#
_entry.id   AF-A0A1G1E611-F1
#
_cell.length_a   1.000
_cell.length_b   1.000
_cell.length_c   1.000
_cell.angle_alpha   90.00
_cell.angle_beta   90.00
_cell.angle_gamma   90.00
#
_symmetry.space_group_name_H-M   'P 1'
#
loop_
_entity.id
_entity.type
_entity.pdbx_description
1 polymer ?
#
loop_
_entity_poly.entity_id
_entity_poly.type
_entity_poly.pdbx_seq_one_letter_code
_entity_poly.pdbx_strand_id
1 'polypeptide(L)'
;MKPGDTLNIDLHITNTSTPRNVDIKIWFEVPSLGLISYISSAGVNLTGCMDYSLKEFISIPFTGDFPLGTYKVGARLLNSITGEEISKNIETFTYSSAQ
;
A
#
# COMPACT_ATOMS: atom_id res chain seq x y z
N MET A 1 7.74 7.29 13.13
CA MET A 1 8.97 7.28 12.29
C MET A 1 9.74 8.58 12.51
N LYS A 2 11.05 8.54 12.33
CA LYS A 2 12.02 9.63 12.54
C LYS A 2 12.98 9.74 11.35
N PRO A 3 13.69 10.89 11.18
CA PRO A 3 14.73 11.01 10.15
C PRO A 3 15.75 9.86 10.25
N GLY A 4 16.06 9.24 9.12
CA GLY A 4 16.93 8.07 9.03
C GLY A 4 16.19 6.72 9.07
N ASP A 5 14.91 6.69 9.41
CA ASP A 5 14.09 5.48 9.30
C ASP A 5 13.76 5.16 7.84
N THR A 6 13.55 3.88 7.53
CA THR A 6 12.99 3.43 6.25
C THR A 6 11.61 2.83 6.49
N LEU A 7 10.62 3.30 5.73
CA LEU A 7 9.31 2.65 5.67
C LEU A 7 9.37 1.48 4.70
N ASN A 8 9.16 0.28 5.21
CA ASN A 8 8.95 -0.91 4.38
C ASN A 8 7.45 -1.22 4.34
N ILE A 9 6.92 -1.37 3.13
CA ILE A 9 5.52 -1.74 2.89
C ILE A 9 5.52 -3.17 2.37
N ASP A 10 4.92 -4.05 3.16
CA ASP A 10 4.65 -5.43 2.78
C ASP A 10 3.22 -5.54 2.22
N LEU A 11 3.04 -6.34 1.18
CA LEU A 11 1.74 -6.64 0.62
C LEU A 11 1.35 -8.07 0.96
N HIS A 12 0.21 -8.24 1.64
CA HIS A 12 -0.36 -9.54 1.96
C HIS A 12 -1.78 -9.64 1.40
N ILE A 13 -2.01 -10.64 0.56
CA ILE A 13 -3.29 -10.88 -0.11
C ILE A 13 -3.68 -12.33 0.12
N THR A 14 -4.85 -12.52 0.72
CA THR A 14 -5.47 -13.83 0.88
C THR A 14 -6.72 -13.90 0.01
N ASN A 15 -6.81 -14.92 -0.85
CA ASN A 15 -8.03 -15.26 -1.58
C ASN A 15 -8.60 -16.58 -1.05
N THR A 16 -9.63 -16.51 -0.22
CA THR A 16 -10.33 -17.70 0.31
C THR A 16 -11.45 -18.21 -0.61
N SER A 17 -11.62 -17.61 -1.79
CA SER A 17 -12.73 -17.88 -2.71
C SER A 17 -12.28 -18.58 -3.99
N THR A 18 -13.15 -18.65 -5.01
CA THR A 18 -12.78 -19.10 -6.35
C THR A 18 -11.73 -18.18 -6.99
N PRO A 19 -10.96 -18.68 -7.99
CA PRO A 19 -10.03 -17.86 -8.74
C PRO A 19 -10.69 -16.61 -9.30
N ARG A 20 -10.00 -15.47 -9.22
CA ARG A 20 -10.50 -14.18 -9.72
C ARG A 20 -9.36 -13.28 -10.17
N ASN A 21 -9.67 -12.43 -11.14
CA ASN A 21 -8.72 -11.45 -11.64
C ASN A 21 -8.94 -10.11 -10.91
N VAL A 22 -7.86 -9.54 -10.38
CA VAL A 22 -7.92 -8.29 -9.63
C VAL A 22 -6.88 -7.27 -10.08
N ASP A 23 -7.23 -6.00 -9.96
CA ASP A 23 -6.27 -4.92 -10.04
C ASP A 23 -5.87 -4.50 -8.63
N ILE A 24 -4.57 -4.41 -8.40
CA ILE A 24 -3.99 -3.99 -7.12
C ILE A 24 -3.60 -2.52 -7.27
N LYS A 25 -4.06 -1.68 -6.35
CA LYS A 25 -3.67 -0.27 -6.27
C LYS A 25 -3.12 0.04 -4.90
N ILE A 26 -1.88 0.50 -4.83
CA ILE A 26 -1.20 0.90 -3.59
C ILE A 26 -0.84 2.36 -3.71
N TRP A 27 -1.04 3.12 -2.63
CA TRP A 27 -0.72 4.53 -2.60
C TRP A 27 -0.15 4.98 -1.27
N PHE A 28 0.53 6.12 -1.34
CA PHE A 28 1.16 6.78 -0.21
C PHE A 28 0.72 8.25 -0.17
N GLU A 29 0.08 8.63 0.94
CA GLU A 29 -0.38 9.99 1.23
C GLU A 29 0.54 10.66 2.25
N VAL A 30 0.97 11.86 1.92
CA VAL A 30 1.84 12.70 2.72
C VAL A 30 1.04 13.85 3.35
N PRO A 31 1.36 14.28 4.58
CA PRO A 31 0.70 15.40 5.22
C PRO A 31 0.64 16.63 4.30
N SER A 32 -0.55 17.21 4.17
CA SER A 32 -0.79 18.48 3.47
C SER A 32 -0.55 18.50 1.94
N LEU A 33 0.20 17.54 1.40
CA LEU A 33 0.50 17.42 -0.03
C LEU A 33 -0.41 16.41 -0.75
N GLY A 34 -1.07 15.53 0.00
CA GLY A 34 -1.96 14.51 -0.56
C GLY A 34 -1.19 13.30 -1.12
N LEU A 35 -1.69 12.72 -2.21
CA LEU A 35 -1.17 11.48 -2.78
C LEU A 35 0.14 11.73 -3.54
N ILE A 36 1.23 11.07 -3.13
CA ILE A 36 2.57 11.27 -3.72
C ILE A 36 3.00 10.10 -4.60
N SER A 37 2.64 8.87 -4.24
CA SER A 37 3.05 7.69 -5.00
C SER A 37 1.88 6.73 -5.21
N TYR A 38 1.88 6.10 -6.37
CA TYR A 38 0.86 5.17 -6.81
C TYR A 38 1.53 4.02 -7.57
N ILE A 39 1.35 2.80 -7.06
CA ILE A 39 1.70 1.58 -7.78
C ILE A 39 0.39 0.89 -8.15
N SER A 40 0.24 0.57 -9.43
CA SER A 40 -0.84 -0.31 -9.89
C SER A 40 -0.29 -1.52 -10.63
N SER A 41 -0.86 -2.67 -10.31
CA SER A 41 -0.74 -3.87 -11.12
C SER A 41 -2.12 -4.27 -11.60
N ALA A 42 -2.28 -4.49 -12.90
CA ALA A 42 -3.56 -4.81 -13.52
C ALA A 42 -3.60 -6.29 -13.91
N GLY A 43 -4.76 -6.92 -13.76
CA GLY A 43 -4.98 -8.29 -14.20
C GLY A 43 -4.16 -9.34 -13.42
N VAL A 44 -4.01 -9.16 -12.12
CA VAL A 44 -3.41 -10.16 -11.24
C VAL A 44 -4.40 -11.29 -10.99
N ASN A 45 -4.08 -12.48 -11.48
CA ASN A 45 -4.90 -13.67 -11.25
C ASN A 45 -4.62 -14.24 -9.85
N LEU A 46 -5.56 -14.04 -8.93
CA LEU A 46 -5.54 -14.68 -7.62
C LEU A 46 -6.18 -16.06 -7.76
N THR A 47 -5.38 -17.11 -7.66
CA THR A 47 -5.93 -18.47 -7.62
C THR A 47 -6.75 -18.68 -6.35
N GLY A 48 -7.67 -19.64 -6.36
CA GLY A 48 -8.46 -19.94 -5.18
C GLY A 48 -7.60 -20.50 -4.04
N CYS A 49 -7.97 -20.18 -2.80
CA CYS A 49 -7.23 -20.53 -1.59
C CYS A 49 -5.76 -20.07 -1.58
N MET A 50 -5.44 -19.03 -2.36
CA MET A 50 -4.09 -18.47 -2.41
C MET A 50 -3.82 -17.59 -1.21
N ASP A 51 -2.64 -17.76 -0.64
CA ASP A 51 -2.03 -16.82 0.28
C ASP A 51 -0.75 -16.28 -0.34
N TYR A 52 -0.73 -14.98 -0.64
CA TYR A 52 0.36 -14.31 -1.37
C TYR A 52 0.93 -13.17 -0.53
N SER A 53 2.22 -13.25 -0.23
CA SER A 53 2.95 -12.20 0.48
C SER A 53 4.14 -11.71 -0.34
N LEU A 54 4.23 -10.40 -0.54
CA LEU A 54 5.43 -9.72 -1.03
C LEU A 54 6.00 -8.87 0.11
N LYS A 55 7.17 -9.26 0.58
CA LYS A 55 7.93 -8.45 1.53
C LYS A 55 8.67 -7.33 0.82
N GLU A 56 8.80 -6.19 1.49
CA GLU A 56 9.52 -5.01 1.03
C GLU A 56 9.09 -4.57 -0.37
N PHE A 57 7.80 -4.71 -0.66
CA PHE A 57 7.23 -4.37 -1.96
C PHE A 57 7.53 -2.91 -2.33
N ILE A 58 7.55 -2.02 -1.33
CA ILE A 58 8.03 -0.65 -1.46
C ILE A 58 8.90 -0.34 -0.24
N SER A 59 10.05 0.28 -0.46
CA SER A 59 10.91 0.83 0.58
C SER A 59 11.09 2.33 0.37
N ILE A 60 10.72 3.16 1.34
CA ILE A 60 10.82 4.62 1.27
C ILE A 60 11.75 5.11 2.40
N PRO A 61 12.95 5.64 2.09
CA PRO A 61 13.83 6.20 3.10
C PRO A 61 13.32 7.59 3.52
N PHE A 62 13.16 7.83 4.82
CA PHE A 62 12.78 9.13 5.37
C PHE A 62 14.04 9.93 5.71
N THR A 63 14.54 10.69 4.73
CA THR A 63 15.84 11.38 4.79
C THR A 63 15.88 12.62 5.69
N GLY A 64 14.77 13.02 6.31
CA GLY A 64 14.65 14.27 7.06
C GLY A 64 13.86 15.37 6.34
N ASP A 65 13.82 15.34 5.00
CA ASP A 65 13.15 16.36 4.17
C ASP A 65 11.63 16.18 4.06
N PHE A 66 11.14 15.04 4.57
CA PHE A 66 9.72 14.70 4.57
C PHE A 66 8.94 15.60 5.55
N PRO A 67 7.76 16.12 5.17
CA PRO A 67 6.92 16.92 6.07
C PRO A 67 6.60 16.18 7.36
N LEU A 68 6.66 16.87 8.50
CA LEU A 68 6.19 16.30 9.76
C LEU A 68 4.66 16.13 9.74
N GLY A 69 4.17 15.06 10.35
CA GLY A 69 2.73 14.81 10.49
C GLY A 69 2.31 13.37 10.26
N THR A 70 1.01 13.18 10.01
CA THR A 70 0.40 11.86 9.80
C THR A 70 0.40 11.49 8.32
N TYR A 71 1.07 10.38 8.02
CA TYR A 71 1.12 9.73 6.72
C TYR A 71 0.09 8.62 6.64
N LYS A 72 -0.33 8.28 5.42
CA LYS A 72 -1.18 7.12 5.18
C LYS A 72 -0.60 6.26 4.06
N VAL A 73 -0.66 4.96 4.26
CA VAL A 73 -0.39 3.96 3.22
C VAL A 73 -1.69 3.24 2.97
N GLY A 74 -2.16 3.25 1.74
CA GLY A 74 -3.37 2.56 1.35
C GLY A 74 -3.10 1.49 0.31
N ALA A 75 -3.88 0.43 0.37
CA ALA A 75 -3.95 -0.57 -0.68
C ALA A 75 -5.43 -0.91 -0.93
N ARG A 76 -5.78 -1.18 -2.20
CA ARG A 76 -7.09 -1.71 -2.55
C ARG A 76 -6.99 -2.70 -3.69
N LEU A 77 -7.92 -3.65 -3.66
CA LEU A 77 -8.15 -4.62 -4.72
C LEU A 77 -9.43 -4.24 -5.44
N LEU A 78 -9.37 -4.17 -6.76
CA LEU A 78 -10.53 -3.95 -7.62
C LEU A 78 -10.78 -5.19 -8.48
N ASN A 79 -12.03 -5.44 -8.83
CA ASN A 79 -12.35 -6.40 -9.88
C ASN A 79 -11.82 -5.87 -11.22
N SER A 80 -10.96 -6.62 -11.90
CA SER A 80 -10.35 -6.16 -13.17
C SER A 80 -11.34 -6.00 -14.32
N ILE A 81 -12.54 -6.57 -14.22
CA ILE A 81 -13.60 -6.47 -15.24
C ILE A 81 -14.56 -5.33 -14.92
N THR A 82 -15.10 -5.30 -13.69
CA THR A 82 -16.13 -4.32 -13.31
C THR A 82 -15.55 -3.02 -12.74
N GLY A 83 -14.29 -3.03 -12.30
CA GLY A 83 -13.65 -1.91 -11.60
C GLY A 83 -14.12 -1.73 -10.15
N GLU A 84 -15.03 -2.59 -9.65
CA GLU A 84 -15.58 -2.49 -8.31
C GLU A 84 -14.54 -2.79 -7.23
N GLU A 85 -14.62 -2.06 -6.11
CA GLU A 85 -13.74 -2.29 -4.96
C GLU A 85 -14.12 -3.59 -4.25
N ILE A 86 -13.16 -4.52 -4.19
CA ILE A 86 -13.30 -5.81 -3.51
C ILE A 86 -12.84 -5.68 -2.06
N SER A 87 -11.73 -5.00 -1.83
CA SER A 87 -11.14 -4.82 -0.51
C SER A 87 -10.27 -3.58 -0.49
N LYS A 88 -10.12 -3.00 0.69
CA LYS A 88 -9.29 -1.82 0.93
C LYS A 88 -8.75 -1.87 2.35
N ASN A 89 -7.45 -1.61 2.49
CA ASN A 89 -6.82 -1.36 3.77
C ASN A 89 -6.08 -0.02 3.75
N ILE A 90 -6.09 0.69 4.87
CA ILE A 90 -5.34 1.93 5.05
C ILE A 90 -4.67 1.88 6.42
N GLU A 91 -3.36 1.98 6.41
CA GLU A 91 -2.54 2.15 7.60
C GLU A 91 -2.11 3.61 7.74
N THR A 92 -1.98 4.07 8.99
CA THR A 92 -1.52 5.43 9.27
C THR A 92 -0.36 5.41 10.25
N PHE A 93 0.60 6.31 10.06
CA PHE A 93 1.71 6.49 10.99
C PHE A 93 2.11 7.95 11.08
N THR A 94 2.73 8.31 12.20
CA THR A 94 3.22 9.68 12.41
C THR A 94 4.72 9.75 12.18
N TYR A 95 5.14 10.72 11.37
CA TYR A 95 6.53 11.13 11.22
C TYR A 95 6.78 12.39 12.05
N SER A 96 7.77 12.33 12.94
CA SER A 96 8.11 13.41 13.87
C SER A 96 9.62 13.67 13.84
N SER A 97 10.05 14.85 14.28
CA SER A 97 11.47 15.13 14.47
C SER A 97 12.10 14.13 15.46
N ALA A 98 13.40 13.88 15.31
CA ALA A 98 14.17 13.28 16.39
C ALA A 98 14.18 14.26 17.58
N GLN A 99 13.82 13.78 18.77
CA GLN A 99 14.05 14.49 20.02
C GLN A 99 15.53 14.55 20.33
#